data_AF-A0A2S5RF40-F1
#
_entry.id   AF-A0A2S5RF40-F1
#
_cell.length_a   1.000
_cell.length_b   1.000
_cell.length_c   1.000
_cell.angle_alpha   90.00
_cell.angle_beta   90.00
_cell.angle_gamma   90.00
#
_symmetry.space_group_name_H-M   'P 1'
#
loop_
_entity.id
_entity.type
_entity.pdbx_description
1 polymer ?
#
loop_
_entity_poly.entity_id
_entity_poly.type
_entity_poly.pdbx_seq_one_letter_code
_entity_poly.pdbx_strand_id
1 'polypeptide(L)'
;MKCTNDEGVLKLKHGSYGYFIGCTNFPKCKTTINSKEFIKNILSKEGVNIYCWKRECWKCKETTPVYAYLINYQLSKYIKEFEQFGDLFGPDHSSEDEITTWMLANIPSIKKMYSKTVGAKYPANTCVNCGVLQGAFMIFSEPDSLFCILGDHLEDMVWKNISYNEIFK
;
A
#
# COMPACT_ATOMS: atom_id res chain seq x y z
N MET A 1 -2.38 5.28 -18.50
CA MET A 1 -3.39 4.49 -19.24
C MET A 1 -3.90 5.25 -20.47
N LYS A 2 -4.16 4.59 -21.62
CA LYS A 2 -4.74 5.26 -22.80
C LYS A 2 -6.23 5.55 -22.61
N CYS A 3 -6.73 6.64 -23.21
CA CYS A 3 -8.15 6.94 -23.26
C CYS A 3 -8.86 6.01 -24.26
N THR A 4 -10.13 5.68 -24.00
CA THR A 4 -10.94 4.82 -24.88
C THR A 4 -11.59 5.57 -26.03
N ASN A 5 -11.70 6.89 -25.94
CA ASN A 5 -12.46 7.72 -26.89
C ASN A 5 -11.57 8.53 -27.85
N ASP A 6 -10.28 8.66 -27.54
CA ASP A 6 -9.31 9.40 -28.34
C ASP A 6 -7.88 8.92 -28.04
N GLU A 7 -6.89 9.50 -28.73
CA GLU A 7 -5.47 9.19 -28.54
C GLU A 7 -4.87 9.79 -27.24
N GLY A 8 -5.71 10.40 -26.40
CA GLY A 8 -5.30 11.00 -25.15
C GLY A 8 -4.89 9.97 -24.09
N VAL A 9 -4.32 10.48 -23.00
CA VAL A 9 -3.95 9.67 -21.84
C VAL A 9 -4.88 10.01 -20.68
N LEU A 10 -5.27 8.99 -19.91
CA LEU A 10 -6.02 9.14 -18.68
C LEU A 10 -5.07 9.35 -17.50
N LYS A 11 -5.32 10.41 -16.73
CA LYS A 11 -4.54 10.82 -15.55
C LYS A 11 -5.45 11.07 -14.36
N LEU A 12 -4.93 10.86 -13.15
CA LEU A 12 -5.63 11.29 -11.93
C LEU A 12 -5.64 12.82 -11.84
N LYS A 13 -6.80 13.40 -11.51
CA LYS A 13 -7.04 14.84 -11.37
C LYS A 13 -7.88 15.09 -10.13
N HIS A 14 -7.85 16.32 -9.62
CA HIS A 14 -8.67 16.77 -8.50
C HIS A 14 -9.71 17.79 -8.97
N GLY A 15 -10.96 17.65 -8.54
CA GLY A 15 -12.04 18.60 -8.81
C GLY A 15 -12.88 18.85 -7.57
N SER A 16 -13.99 19.58 -7.71
CA SER A 16 -14.85 19.98 -6.59
C SER A 16 -15.45 18.83 -5.80
N TYR A 17 -15.57 17.64 -6.42
CA TYR A 17 -16.11 16.42 -5.82
C TYR A 17 -15.01 15.42 -5.42
N GLY A 18 -13.75 15.85 -5.39
CA GLY A 18 -12.59 15.03 -5.08
C GLY A 18 -11.85 14.52 -6.32
N TYR A 19 -11.12 13.41 -6.14
CA TYR A 19 -10.28 12.83 -7.20
C TYR A 19 -11.09 12.08 -8.25
N PHE A 20 -10.69 12.21 -9.51
CA PHE A 20 -11.24 11.48 -10.65
C PHE A 20 -10.15 11.26 -11.70
N ILE A 21 -10.38 10.35 -12.63
CA ILE A 21 -9.46 10.11 -13.74
C ILE A 21 -10.04 10.77 -14.97
N GLY A 22 -9.27 11.61 -15.66
CA GLY A 22 -9.75 12.37 -16.81
C GLY A 22 -8.76 12.40 -17.96
N CYS A 23 -9.28 12.49 -19.20
CA CYS A 23 -8.46 12.60 -20.39
C CYS A 23 -7.62 13.91 -20.40
N THR A 24 -6.39 13.83 -20.88
CA THR A 24 -5.51 14.99 -21.08
C THR A 24 -6.01 15.96 -22.14
N ASN A 25 -6.84 15.51 -23.09
CA ASN A 25 -7.31 16.31 -24.22
C ASN A 25 -8.58 17.13 -23.93
N PHE A 26 -8.97 17.29 -22.66
CA PHE A 26 -10.05 18.21 -22.28
C PHE A 26 -9.72 19.64 -22.76
N PRO A 27 -10.69 20.41 -23.32
CA PRO A 27 -12.13 20.14 -23.39
C PRO A 27 -12.60 19.29 -24.58
N LYS A 28 -11.72 18.94 -25.53
CA LYS A 28 -12.08 18.19 -26.75
C LYS A 28 -12.57 16.78 -26.44
N CYS A 29 -11.96 16.13 -25.44
CA CYS A 29 -12.41 14.85 -24.90
C CYS A 29 -12.86 15.02 -23.45
N LYS A 30 -14.12 14.65 -23.15
CA LYS A 30 -14.74 14.78 -21.82
C LYS A 30 -14.78 13.47 -21.03
N THR A 31 -14.06 12.44 -21.48
CA THR A 31 -14.00 11.15 -20.79
C THR A 31 -13.47 11.33 -19.37
N THR A 32 -14.25 10.88 -18.40
CA THR A 32 -13.90 10.82 -16.98
C THR A 32 -14.29 9.48 -16.40
N ILE A 33 -13.57 9.04 -15.38
CA ILE A 33 -13.81 7.82 -14.61
C ILE A 33 -13.76 8.19 -13.13
N ASN A 34 -14.70 7.66 -12.35
CA ASN A 34 -14.67 7.84 -10.90
C ASN A 34 -13.42 7.15 -10.32
N SER A 35 -12.66 7.84 -9.47
CA SER A 35 -11.42 7.30 -8.91
C SER A 35 -11.65 6.05 -8.07
N LYS A 36 -12.71 6.00 -7.27
CA LYS A 36 -13.05 4.83 -6.44
C LYS A 36 -13.40 3.62 -7.28
N GLU A 37 -14.20 3.82 -8.32
CA GLU A 37 -14.58 2.74 -9.24
C GLU A 37 -13.36 2.21 -10.01
N PHE A 38 -12.49 3.11 -10.46
CA PHE A 38 -11.23 2.72 -11.08
C PHE A 38 -10.36 1.86 -10.15
N ILE A 39 -10.11 2.32 -8.92
CA ILE A 39 -9.32 1.58 -7.94
C ILE A 39 -9.96 0.21 -7.70
N LYS A 40 -11.27 0.16 -7.47
CA LYS A 40 -12.01 -1.10 -7.30
C LYS A 40 -11.81 -2.03 -8.48
N ASN A 41 -11.93 -1.55 -9.72
CA ASN A 41 -11.77 -2.38 -10.91
C ASN A 41 -10.36 -2.97 -11.03
N ILE A 42 -9.32 -2.16 -10.75
CA ILE A 42 -7.93 -2.64 -10.76
C ILE A 42 -7.72 -3.69 -9.66
N LEU A 43 -8.08 -3.37 -8.42
CA LEU A 43 -7.88 -4.31 -7.30
C LEU A 43 -8.72 -5.58 -7.45
N SER A 44 -9.92 -5.49 -8.05
CA SER A 44 -10.77 -6.65 -8.35
C SER A 44 -10.13 -7.61 -9.34
N LYS A 45 -9.39 -7.09 -10.31
CA LYS A 45 -8.71 -7.87 -11.34
C LYS A 45 -7.36 -8.41 -10.88
N GLU A 46 -6.57 -7.58 -10.21
CA GLU A 46 -5.16 -7.85 -9.90
C GLU A 46 -4.95 -8.35 -8.47
N GLY A 47 -5.94 -8.20 -7.58
CA GLY A 47 -5.76 -8.42 -6.16
C GLY A 47 -4.87 -7.38 -5.48
N VAL A 48 -4.55 -7.63 -4.21
CA VAL A 48 -3.69 -6.80 -3.37
C VAL A 48 -2.42 -7.59 -3.05
N ASN A 49 -1.27 -6.99 -3.32
CA ASN A 49 0.03 -7.60 -3.00
C ASN A 49 0.38 -7.30 -1.55
N ILE A 50 0.62 -8.36 -0.78
CA ILE A 50 1.25 -8.30 0.53
C ILE A 50 2.72 -8.65 0.35
N TYR A 51 3.59 -7.71 0.70
CA TYR A 51 5.03 -7.84 0.64
C TYR A 51 5.55 -8.35 1.99
N CYS A 52 6.63 -9.14 1.98
CA CYS A 52 7.30 -9.58 3.21
C CYS A 52 8.82 -9.59 3.03
N TRP A 53 9.53 -9.15 4.06
CA TRP A 53 10.97 -9.33 4.15
C TRP A 53 11.42 -9.60 5.57
N LYS A 54 12.64 -10.12 5.67
CA LYS A 54 13.28 -10.37 6.96
C LYS A 54 14.11 -9.16 7.36
N ARG A 55 14.10 -8.82 8.64
CA ARG A 55 15.01 -7.85 9.24
C ARG A 55 15.46 -8.30 10.62
N GLU A 56 16.52 -7.69 11.10
CA GLU A 56 16.95 -7.83 12.48
C GLU A 56 15.99 -7.10 13.43
N CYS A 57 15.56 -7.75 14.51
CA CYS A 57 14.80 -7.08 15.56
C CYS A 57 15.70 -6.14 16.36
N TRP A 58 15.33 -4.85 16.43
CA TRP A 58 16.10 -3.84 17.17
C TRP A 58 16.27 -4.14 18.68
N LYS A 59 15.38 -4.96 19.27
CA LYS A 59 15.41 -5.31 20.70
C LYS A 59 16.15 -6.61 20.99
N CYS A 60 15.72 -7.72 20.38
CA CYS A 60 16.24 -9.05 20.71
C CYS A 60 17.24 -9.59 19.70
N LYS A 61 17.52 -8.86 18.61
CA LYS A 61 18.50 -9.23 17.58
C LYS A 61 18.18 -10.47 16.75
N GLU A 62 17.11 -11.19 17.08
CA GLU A 62 16.60 -12.24 16.22
C GLU A 62 16.00 -11.71 14.91
N THR A 63 16.11 -12.52 13.87
CA THR A 63 15.49 -12.22 12.58
C THR A 63 13.97 -12.35 12.67
N THR A 64 13.24 -11.36 12.16
CA THR A 64 11.78 -11.36 12.12
C THR A 64 11.26 -10.95 10.74
N PRO A 65 10.20 -11.60 10.23
CA PRO A 65 9.50 -11.09 9.06
C PRO A 65 8.75 -9.80 9.41
N VAL A 66 8.68 -8.89 8.45
CA VAL A 66 7.84 -7.71 8.46
C VAL A 66 7.04 -7.65 7.17
N TYR A 67 5.80 -7.20 7.26
CA TYR A 67 4.83 -7.23 6.18
C TYR A 67 4.34 -5.82 5.86
N ALA A 68 4.07 -5.57 4.59
CA ALA A 68 3.49 -4.32 4.11
C ALA A 68 2.55 -4.56 2.93
N TYR A 69 1.68 -3.60 2.65
CA TYR A 69 0.97 -3.48 1.39
C TYR A 69 1.22 -2.06 0.85
N LEU A 70 1.28 -1.92 -0.48
CA LEU A 70 1.68 -0.69 -1.17
C LEU A 70 0.69 -0.44 -2.32
N ILE A 71 -0.51 0.00 -1.97
CA ILE A 71 -1.63 0.13 -2.92
C ILE A 71 -1.34 1.22 -3.94
N ASN A 72 -0.78 2.37 -3.53
CA ASN A 72 -0.51 3.47 -4.46
C ASN A 72 0.60 3.08 -5.45
N TYR A 73 1.62 2.33 -5.02
CA TYR A 73 2.60 1.72 -5.92
C TYR A 73 1.96 0.71 -6.88
N GLN A 74 1.05 -0.15 -6.43
CA GLN A 74 0.33 -1.06 -7.34
C GLN A 74 -0.49 -0.29 -8.38
N LEU A 75 -1.17 0.78 -7.96
CA LEU A 75 -1.98 1.63 -8.83
C LEU A 75 -1.13 2.52 -9.76
N SER A 76 0.09 2.89 -9.35
CA SER A 76 0.97 3.74 -10.16
C SER A 76 1.41 3.10 -11.47
N LYS A 77 1.43 1.77 -11.52
CA LYS A 77 1.63 0.98 -12.75
C LYS A 77 0.61 1.32 -13.84
N TYR A 78 -0.58 1.79 -13.47
CA TYR A 78 -1.64 2.19 -14.41
C TYR A 78 -1.69 3.72 -14.62
N ILE A 79 -1.53 4.47 -13.53
CA ILE A 79 -1.62 5.93 -13.48
C ILE A 79 -0.52 6.47 -12.55
N LYS A 80 0.55 7.02 -13.14
CA LYS A 80 1.76 7.46 -12.39
C LYS A 80 1.48 8.48 -11.28
N GLU A 81 0.41 9.27 -11.40
CA GLU A 81 0.03 10.25 -10.38
C GLU A 81 -0.26 9.62 -9.00
N PHE A 82 -0.52 8.32 -8.91
CA PHE A 82 -0.65 7.64 -7.61
C PHE A 82 0.65 7.65 -6.78
N GLU A 83 1.83 7.77 -7.41
CA GLU A 83 3.12 7.89 -6.69
C GLU A 83 3.16 9.11 -5.77
N GLN A 84 2.37 10.15 -6.07
CA GLN A 84 2.37 11.41 -5.33
C GLN A 84 1.69 11.31 -3.96
N PHE A 85 0.86 10.28 -3.74
CA PHE A 85 0.16 10.10 -2.46
C PHE A 85 1.03 9.45 -1.40
N GLY A 86 2.20 8.91 -1.80
CA GLY A 86 3.02 8.05 -0.97
C GLY A 86 2.29 6.76 -0.59
N ASP A 87 3.03 5.71 -0.27
CA ASP A 87 2.45 4.55 0.40
C ASP A 87 2.74 4.65 1.89
N LEU A 88 1.71 4.47 2.70
CA LEU A 88 1.88 4.07 4.10
C LEU A 88 2.29 2.61 4.08
N PHE A 89 3.47 2.29 4.63
CA PHE A 89 3.98 0.93 4.65
C PHE A 89 3.17 0.07 5.62
N GLY A 90 2.09 -0.51 5.11
CA GLY A 90 1.33 -1.50 5.82
C GLY A 90 0.61 -0.97 7.07
N PRO A 91 0.33 -1.85 8.04
CA PRO A 91 -0.71 -1.64 9.05
C PRO A 91 -0.43 -0.48 10.05
N ASP A 92 0.76 0.13 9.98
CA ASP A 92 1.30 1.12 10.92
C ASP A 92 0.65 2.52 10.83
N HIS A 93 -0.68 2.59 10.71
CA HIS A 93 -1.45 3.82 10.70
C HIS A 93 -2.71 3.69 11.57
N SER A 94 -3.21 4.82 12.07
CA SER A 94 -4.27 4.84 13.10
C SER A 94 -5.67 4.48 12.59
N SER A 95 -5.88 4.44 11.27
CA SER A 95 -7.13 4.01 10.66
C SER A 95 -7.02 2.53 10.29
N GLU A 96 -7.92 1.70 10.84
CA GLU A 96 -8.03 0.30 10.40
C GLU A 96 -8.76 0.26 9.06
N ASP A 97 -8.06 -0.14 8.00
CA ASP A 97 -8.66 -0.48 6.71
C ASP A 97 -8.92 -2.00 6.59
N GLU A 98 -9.62 -2.39 5.52
CA GLU A 98 -10.00 -3.78 5.27
C GLU A 98 -8.77 -4.68 5.08
N ILE A 99 -7.70 -4.15 4.45
CA ILE A 99 -6.45 -4.90 4.23
C ILE A 99 -5.78 -5.20 5.56
N THR A 100 -5.68 -4.20 6.42
CA THR A 100 -5.11 -4.31 7.76
C THR A 100 -5.92 -5.26 8.64
N THR A 101 -7.25 -5.23 8.51
CA THR A 101 -8.15 -6.17 9.18
C THR A 101 -7.88 -7.61 8.73
N TRP A 102 -7.72 -7.82 7.42
CA TRP A 102 -7.34 -9.11 6.86
C TRP A 102 -5.96 -9.56 7.37
N MET A 103 -4.97 -8.66 7.41
CA MET A 103 -3.62 -8.97 7.91
C MET A 103 -3.63 -9.39 9.37
N LEU A 104 -4.38 -8.69 10.23
CA LEU A 104 -4.54 -9.06 11.65
C LEU A 104 -5.13 -10.46 11.83
N ALA A 105 -6.08 -10.85 10.97
CA ALA A 105 -6.72 -12.15 11.06
C ALA A 105 -5.83 -13.30 10.54
N ASN A 106 -4.93 -13.02 9.59
CA ASN A 106 -4.20 -14.05 8.84
C ASN A 106 -2.69 -14.09 9.12
N ILE A 107 -2.09 -13.06 9.73
CA ILE A 107 -0.65 -12.96 9.95
C ILE A 107 -0.37 -12.84 11.46
N PRO A 108 0.04 -13.93 12.15
CA PRO A 108 0.16 -13.95 13.62
C PRO A 108 1.15 -12.94 14.23
N SER A 109 2.12 -12.48 13.44
CA SER A 109 3.09 -11.45 13.85
C SER A 109 2.55 -10.03 13.72
N ILE A 110 1.38 -9.81 13.11
CA ILE A 110 0.69 -8.53 13.11
C ILE A 110 -0.25 -8.48 14.31
N LYS A 111 -0.10 -7.47 15.16
CA LYS A 111 -0.87 -7.34 16.41
C LYS A 111 -1.26 -5.89 16.66
N LYS A 112 -2.38 -5.66 17.35
CA LYS A 112 -2.75 -4.32 17.83
C LYS A 112 -1.81 -3.92 18.98
N MET A 113 -0.94 -2.94 18.74
CA MET A 113 0.08 -2.49 19.69
C MET A 113 -0.11 -1.01 20.01
N TYR A 114 0.12 -0.62 21.26
CA TYR A 114 0.17 0.80 21.64
C TYR A 114 1.55 1.38 21.33
N SER A 115 1.59 2.46 20.54
CA SER A 115 2.81 3.24 20.31
C SER A 115 2.78 4.49 21.16
N LYS A 116 3.81 4.69 21.99
CA LYS A 116 3.97 5.90 22.79
C LYS A 116 4.23 7.14 21.93
N THR A 117 4.97 6.98 20.82
CA THR A 117 5.30 8.09 19.90
C THR A 117 4.07 8.61 19.18
N VAL A 118 3.18 7.71 18.77
CA VAL A 118 1.92 8.06 18.08
C VAL A 118 0.79 8.36 19.08
N GLY A 119 0.89 7.85 20.30
CA GLY A 119 -0.12 8.02 21.36
C GLY A 119 -1.37 7.16 21.19
N ALA A 120 -1.37 6.19 20.26
CA ALA A 120 -2.54 5.37 19.92
C ALA A 120 -2.21 3.88 19.79
N LYS A 121 -3.26 3.03 19.82
CA LYS A 121 -3.17 1.62 19.42
C LYS A 121 -3.45 1.49 17.94
N TYR A 122 -2.60 0.77 17.23
CA TYR A 122 -2.82 0.42 15.83
C TYR A 122 -2.28 -0.98 15.52
N PRO A 123 -2.76 -1.62 14.45
CA PRO A 123 -2.21 -2.88 13.97
C PRO A 123 -0.76 -2.69 13.53
N ALA A 124 0.18 -3.47 14.04
CA ALA A 124 1.60 -3.22 13.80
C ALA A 124 2.37 -4.52 13.55
N ASN A 125 3.45 -4.41 12.79
CA ASN A 125 4.46 -5.46 12.72
C ASN A 125 5.06 -5.70 14.11
N THR A 126 5.11 -6.96 14.56
CA THR A 126 5.76 -7.35 15.82
C THR A 126 6.79 -8.44 15.61
N CYS A 127 7.84 -8.42 16.43
CA CYS A 127 8.88 -9.44 16.39
C CYS A 127 8.27 -10.81 16.76
N VAL A 128 8.47 -11.82 15.92
CA VAL A 128 8.02 -13.20 16.20
C VAL A 128 8.68 -13.81 17.44
N ASN A 129 9.87 -13.35 17.82
CA ASN A 129 10.58 -13.85 19.00
C ASN A 129 10.18 -13.11 20.29
N CYS A 130 10.34 -11.77 20.34
CA CYS A 130 10.15 -11.01 21.59
C CYS A 130 8.86 -10.16 21.64
N GLY A 131 8.04 -10.18 20.59
CA GLY A 131 6.76 -9.47 20.52
C GLY A 131 6.84 -7.94 20.46
N VAL A 132 8.03 -7.36 20.32
CA VAL A 132 8.18 -5.90 20.29
C VAL A 132 7.78 -5.34 18.92
N LEU A 133 7.16 -4.15 18.94
CA LEU A 133 6.79 -3.40 17.74
C LEU A 133 8.01 -3.15 16.84
N GLN A 134 7.86 -3.39 15.54
CA GLN A 134 8.90 -3.27 14.51
C GLN A 134 8.65 -2.06 13.58
N GLY A 135 7.92 -1.04 14.05
CA GLY A 135 7.23 -0.03 13.24
C GLY A 135 8.00 0.71 12.12
N ALA A 136 7.23 1.45 11.32
CA ALA A 136 7.62 2.12 10.08
C ALA A 136 8.82 3.10 10.14
N PHE A 137 9.20 3.63 11.32
CA PHE A 137 10.28 4.63 11.43
C PHE A 137 11.68 4.09 11.00
N MET A 138 11.84 2.76 10.97
CA MET A 138 13.08 2.08 10.55
C MET A 138 13.04 1.64 9.08
N ILE A 139 11.94 1.88 8.35
CA ILE A 139 11.81 1.43 6.96
C ILE A 139 12.34 2.48 5.97
N PHE A 140 12.35 3.77 6.35
CA PHE A 140 12.66 4.90 5.45
C PHE A 140 13.94 5.67 5.82
N SER A 141 14.40 5.56 7.06
CA SER A 141 15.48 6.43 7.59
C SER A 141 16.88 5.88 7.37
N GLU A 142 17.00 4.65 6.86
CA GLU A 142 18.29 4.03 6.60
C GLU A 142 18.64 4.18 5.12
N PRO A 143 19.92 4.41 4.76
CA PRO A 143 20.39 4.32 3.37
C PRO A 143 20.07 2.94 2.74
N ASP A 144 19.81 1.94 3.58
CA ASP A 144 19.31 0.61 3.24
C ASP A 144 17.78 0.47 3.28
N SER A 145 17.04 1.59 3.27
CA SER A 145 15.57 1.58 3.25
C SER A 145 15.03 0.76 2.09
N LEU A 146 13.84 0.17 2.28
CA LEU A 146 13.17 -0.64 1.25
C LEU A 146 13.05 0.12 -0.08
N PHE A 147 12.85 1.44 -0.01
CA PHE A 147 12.77 2.30 -1.19
C PHE A 147 14.12 2.54 -1.88
N CYS A 148 15.22 2.60 -1.12
CA CYS A 148 16.57 2.82 -1.68
C CYS A 148 17.20 1.53 -2.24
N ILE A 149 16.96 0.37 -1.63
CA ILE A 149 17.56 -0.90 -2.07
C ILE A 149 16.73 -1.58 -3.17
N LEU A 150 15.39 -1.54 -3.09
CA LEU A 150 14.56 -2.53 -3.79
C LEU A 150 13.80 -1.99 -5.00
N GLY A 151 14.21 -0.84 -5.56
CA GLY A 151 13.58 -0.19 -6.72
C GLY A 151 12.93 -1.18 -7.71
N ASP A 152 13.73 -1.93 -8.45
CA ASP A 152 13.25 -2.89 -9.47
C ASP A 152 12.93 -4.30 -8.91
N HIS A 153 13.19 -4.57 -7.63
CA HIS A 153 13.08 -5.90 -7.01
C HIS A 153 11.87 -6.07 -6.08
N LEU A 154 11.04 -5.03 -5.93
CA LEU A 154 9.88 -5.09 -5.03
C LEU A 154 8.89 -6.20 -5.42
N GLU A 155 8.80 -6.54 -6.71
CA GLU A 155 7.97 -7.64 -7.20
C GLU A 155 8.44 -9.01 -6.68
N ASP A 156 9.75 -9.19 -6.47
CA ASP A 156 10.33 -10.43 -5.94
C ASP A 156 9.96 -10.65 -4.46
N MET A 157 9.47 -9.60 -3.78
CA MET A 157 9.14 -9.60 -2.36
C MET A 157 7.65 -9.83 -2.09
N VAL A 158 6.86 -10.04 -3.13
CA VAL A 158 5.44 -10.39 -2.98
C VAL A 158 5.36 -11.74 -2.26
N TRP A 159 4.91 -11.69 -1.01
CA TRP A 159 4.68 -12.89 -0.22
C TRP A 159 3.38 -13.57 -0.60
N LYS A 160 2.33 -12.77 -0.81
CA LYS A 160 1.02 -13.26 -1.22
C LYS A 160 0.25 -12.19 -1.99
N ASN A 161 -0.41 -12.60 -3.07
CA ASN A 161 -1.44 -11.80 -3.71
C ASN A 161 -2.81 -12.26 -3.20
N ILE A 162 -3.62 -11.32 -2.70
CA ILE A 162 -4.92 -11.59 -2.10
C ILE A 162 -6.02 -11.07 -3.02
N SER A 163 -7.02 -11.90 -3.30
CA SER A 163 -8.15 -11.47 -4.14
C SER A 163 -8.96 -10.36 -3.46
N TYR A 164 -9.52 -9.44 -4.26
CA TYR A 164 -10.35 -8.36 -3.74
C TYR A 164 -11.50 -8.86 -2.85
N ASN A 165 -12.17 -9.94 -3.27
CA ASN A 165 -13.30 -10.51 -2.51
C ASN A 165 -12.87 -11.19 -1.20
N GLU A 166 -11.59 -11.48 -1.02
CA GLU A 166 -11.09 -12.02 0.25
C GLU A 166 -10.87 -10.90 1.28
N ILE A 167 -10.52 -9.69 0.82
CA ILE A 167 -10.28 -8.52 1.68
C ILE A 167 -11.56 -7.71 1.91
N PHE A 168 -12.29 -7.39 0.85
CA PHE A 168 -13.38 -6.40 0.84
C PHE A 168 -14.77 -7.03 0.84
N LYS A 169 -14.98 -8.07 1.65
CA LYS A 169 -16.28 -8.75 1.79
C LYS A 169 -17.39 -7.83 2.27
#